data_AF-A0A9P7G156-F1
#
_entry.id   AF-A0A9P7G156-F1
#
_cell.length_a   1.000
_cell.length_b   1.000
_cell.length_c   1.000
_cell.angle_alpha   90.00
_cell.angle_beta   90.00
_cell.angle_gamma   90.00
#
_symmetry.space_group_name_H-M   'P 1'
#
loop_
_entity.id
_entity.type
_entity.pdbx_description
1 polymer ?
#
loop_
_entity_poly.entity_id
_entity_poly.type
_entity_poly.pdbx_seq_one_letter_code
_entity_poly.pdbx_strand_id
1 'polypeptide(L)'
;MATHISSNSPRSHPHRNHRPLPPPLRIPRCFATGRLLLDERTISPRAILIEYLPDAKTLRDVEPSVVDLALAQSLVQTARAFADLGVVHTDLNLGNILFVPGTRPTRAIIIDFAESGVREDEDDEEWLRIVTFNYDAVWLKKQLSRTLGIDLSFIDVTYWRDYQSGASEEITMSWRIRTPTLLHQCLGDYRTEV
;
A
#
# COMPACT_ATOMS: atom_id res chain seq x y z
N MET A 1 -62.31 19.11 22.10
CA MET A 1 -60.88 19.30 21.85
C MET A 1 -60.18 17.97 22.06
N ALA A 2 -59.84 17.27 20.98
CA ALA A 2 -59.21 15.95 21.01
C ALA A 2 -57.76 16.09 20.52
N THR A 3 -56.80 15.71 21.36
CA THR A 3 -55.36 15.72 21.07
C THR A 3 -54.95 14.41 20.41
N HIS A 4 -54.49 14.49 19.15
CA HIS A 4 -53.85 13.40 18.41
C HIS A 4 -52.41 13.20 18.92
N ILE A 5 -52.07 12.00 19.39
CA ILE A 5 -50.70 11.58 19.68
C ILE A 5 -50.22 10.76 18.48
N SER A 6 -49.20 11.26 17.78
CA SER A 6 -48.53 10.58 16.66
C SER A 6 -47.40 9.71 17.21
N SER A 7 -47.50 8.39 17.02
CA SER A 7 -46.45 7.43 17.38
C SER A 7 -45.41 7.35 16.26
N ASN A 8 -44.22 7.91 16.50
CA ASN A 8 -43.04 7.71 15.66
C ASN A 8 -42.40 6.36 15.99
N SER A 9 -42.50 5.41 15.05
CA SER A 9 -41.71 4.17 15.08
C SER A 9 -40.23 4.48 14.81
N PRO A 10 -39.28 3.92 15.60
CA PRO A 10 -37.85 4.13 15.37
C PRO A 10 -37.40 3.43 14.09
N ARG A 11 -36.75 4.19 13.20
CA ARG A 11 -36.06 3.66 12.01
C ARG A 11 -34.91 2.77 12.47
N SER A 12 -34.99 1.47 12.18
CA SER A 12 -33.86 0.54 12.32
C SER A 12 -32.68 1.06 11.49
N HIS A 13 -31.56 1.32 12.16
CA HIS A 13 -30.30 1.60 11.49
C HIS A 13 -29.78 0.31 10.84
N PRO A 14 -29.34 0.34 9.58
CA PRO A 14 -28.72 -0.83 8.96
C PRO A 14 -27.47 -1.18 9.76
N HIS A 15 -27.38 -2.46 10.13
CA HIS A 15 -26.21 -3.06 10.75
C HIS A 15 -24.95 -2.68 9.96
N ARG A 16 -24.09 -1.85 10.56
CA ARG A 16 -22.73 -1.66 10.06
C ARG A 16 -22.03 -3.01 10.15
N ASN A 17 -21.87 -3.66 9.00
CA ASN A 17 -20.97 -4.79 8.86
C ASN A 17 -19.58 -4.31 9.29
N HIS A 18 -19.14 -4.73 10.47
CA HIS A 18 -17.78 -4.52 10.94
C HIS A 18 -16.85 -5.35 10.06
N ARG A 19 -16.43 -4.78 8.92
CA ARG A 19 -15.32 -5.33 8.16
C ARG A 19 -14.11 -5.32 9.10
N PRO A 20 -13.38 -6.44 9.28
CA PRO A 20 -12.15 -6.44 10.06
C PRO A 20 -11.25 -5.31 9.56
N LEU A 21 -10.64 -4.56 10.49
CA LEU A 21 -9.64 -3.57 10.11
C LEU A 21 -8.54 -4.29 9.32
N PRO A 22 -8.12 -3.77 8.16
CA PRO A 22 -7.02 -4.37 7.43
C PRO A 22 -5.79 -4.42 8.36
N PRO A 23 -4.97 -5.48 8.27
CA PRO A 23 -3.73 -5.54 9.02
C PRO A 23 -2.91 -4.27 8.78
N PRO A 24 -2.14 -3.79 9.77
CA PRO A 24 -1.36 -2.57 9.62
C PRO A 24 -0.45 -2.68 8.39
N LEU A 25 -0.56 -1.69 7.50
CA LEU A 25 0.23 -1.64 6.28
C LEU A 25 1.73 -1.71 6.62
N ARG A 26 2.46 -2.52 5.86
CA ARG A 26 3.90 -2.67 5.99
C ARG A 26 4.63 -1.53 5.27
N ILE A 27 4.42 -0.29 5.71
CA ILE A 27 5.10 0.92 5.20
C ILE A 27 5.68 1.73 6.38
N PRO A 28 6.69 2.61 6.16
CA PRO A 28 7.19 3.49 7.20
C PRO A 28 6.11 4.50 7.62
N ARG A 29 6.10 4.91 8.89
CA ARG A 29 5.27 6.05 9.29
C ARG A 29 5.80 7.32 8.65
N CYS A 30 4.93 8.16 8.10
CA CYS A 30 5.26 9.52 7.74
C CYS A 30 4.88 10.46 8.87
N PHE A 31 5.85 11.24 9.34
CA PHE A 31 5.63 12.22 10.40
C PHE A 31 5.31 13.60 9.84
N ALA A 32 5.91 13.98 8.71
CA ALA A 32 5.66 15.28 8.09
C ALA A 32 6.04 15.27 6.61
N THR A 33 5.46 16.21 5.85
CA THR A 33 5.91 16.59 4.52
C THR A 33 6.08 18.10 4.45
N GLY A 34 6.94 18.60 3.57
CA GLY A 34 7.17 20.03 3.48
C GLY A 34 8.23 20.43 2.46
N ARG A 35 8.82 21.60 2.67
CA ARG A 35 9.98 22.08 1.93
C ARG A 35 11.17 22.17 2.88
N LEU A 36 12.33 21.71 2.43
CA LEU A 36 13.57 21.93 3.15
C LEU A 36 14.07 23.34 2.83
N LEU A 37 14.04 24.21 3.83
CA LEU A 37 14.54 25.58 3.74
C LEU A 37 16.00 25.59 4.20
N LEU A 38 16.92 25.86 3.27
CA LEU A 38 18.35 25.98 3.54
C LEU A 38 18.81 27.34 3.03
N ASP A 39 19.43 28.14 3.90
CA ASP A 39 19.73 29.55 3.64
C ASP A 39 20.60 29.78 2.40
N GLU A 40 21.43 28.80 2.02
CA GLU A 40 22.40 28.89 0.93
C GLU A 40 21.95 28.24 -0.39
N ARG A 41 20.72 27.71 -0.47
CA ARG A 41 20.23 26.99 -1.66
C ARG A 41 19.26 27.85 -2.47
N THR A 42 19.51 27.98 -3.77
CA THR A 42 18.59 28.64 -4.73
C THR A 42 17.25 27.92 -4.87
N ILE A 43 17.17 26.65 -4.46
CA ILE A 43 15.95 25.84 -4.51
C ILE A 43 15.56 25.37 -3.11
N SER A 44 14.25 25.33 -2.84
CA SER A 44 13.68 24.70 -1.65
C SER A 44 13.05 23.36 -2.02
N PRO A 45 13.83 22.24 -1.97
CA PRO A 45 13.33 20.94 -2.39
C PRO A 45 12.19 20.49 -1.49
N ARG A 46 11.31 19.67 -2.04
CA ARG A 46 10.29 18.98 -1.25
C ARG A 46 10.95 17.92 -0.40
N ALA A 47 10.48 17.76 0.83
CA ALA A 47 11.02 16.82 1.80
C ALA A 47 9.88 16.03 2.47
N ILE A 48 10.20 14.80 2.84
CA ILE A 48 9.37 13.93 3.67
C ILE A 48 10.18 13.54 4.90
N LEU A 49 9.54 13.58 6.07
CA LEU A 49 10.09 13.08 7.32
C LEU A 49 9.38 11.76 7.64
N ILE A 50 10.13 10.67 7.62
CA ILE A 50 9.61 9.31 7.80
C ILE A 50 10.34 8.58 8.92
N GLU A 51 9.73 7.50 9.38
CA GLU A 51 10.28 6.58 10.37
C GLU A 51 11.68 6.08 9.98
N TYR A 52 12.64 6.28 10.89
CA TYR A 52 13.96 5.66 10.78
C TYR A 52 13.87 4.18 11.18
N LEU A 53 14.47 3.31 10.36
CA LEU A 53 14.41 1.86 10.49
C LEU A 53 15.81 1.33 10.86
N PRO A 54 16.12 1.15 12.15
CA PRO A 54 17.47 0.77 12.58
C PRO A 54 17.79 -0.66 12.13
N ASP A 55 19.04 -0.87 11.72
CA ASP A 55 19.59 -2.17 11.32
C ASP A 55 18.79 -2.87 10.20
N ALA A 56 18.08 -2.12 9.38
CA ALA A 56 17.32 -2.66 8.27
C ALA A 56 18.23 -3.31 7.22
N LYS A 57 17.81 -4.46 6.68
CA LYS A 57 18.41 -5.07 5.49
C LYS A 57 17.40 -5.14 4.37
N THR A 58 17.84 -4.94 3.13
CA THR A 58 16.97 -5.11 1.96
C THR A 58 16.67 -6.58 1.72
N LEU A 59 15.67 -6.90 0.90
CA LEU A 59 15.42 -8.29 0.45
C LEU A 59 16.63 -8.86 -0.31
N ARG A 60 17.47 -8.01 -0.91
CA ARG A 60 18.73 -8.43 -1.55
C ARG A 60 19.78 -8.91 -0.53
N ASP A 61 19.81 -8.30 0.65
CA ASP A 61 20.93 -8.44 1.60
C ASP A 61 20.56 -9.21 2.88
N VAL A 62 19.27 -9.45 3.13
CA VAL A 62 18.79 -10.23 4.27
C VAL A 62 19.16 -11.70 4.09
N GLU A 63 19.58 -12.34 5.19
CA GLU A 63 19.82 -13.78 5.21
C GLU A 63 18.46 -14.51 5.08
N PRO A 64 18.24 -15.34 4.03
CA PRO A 64 16.94 -15.98 3.82
C PRO A 64 16.41 -16.77 5.02
N SER A 65 17.30 -17.46 5.73
CA SER A 65 16.96 -18.32 6.86
C SER A 65 16.44 -17.59 8.10
N VAL A 66 16.60 -16.26 8.18
CA VAL A 66 16.08 -15.47 9.30
C VAL A 66 14.71 -14.85 9.04
N VAL A 67 14.16 -14.97 7.82
CA VAL A 67 12.87 -14.37 7.47
C VAL A 67 11.73 -15.36 7.64
N ASP A 68 10.83 -15.07 8.58
CA ASP A 68 9.66 -15.90 8.81
C ASP A 68 8.62 -15.80 7.68
N LEU A 69 7.95 -16.93 7.41
CA LEU A 69 6.82 -17.03 6.46
C LEU A 69 5.75 -15.96 6.72
N ALA A 70 5.44 -15.67 7.98
CA ALA A 70 4.44 -14.66 8.35
C ALA A 70 4.81 -13.24 7.89
N LEU A 71 6.10 -12.90 7.90
CA LEU A 71 6.57 -11.59 7.41
C LEU A 71 6.42 -11.51 5.89
N ALA A 72 6.87 -12.54 5.18
CA ALA A 72 6.72 -12.64 3.72
C ALA A 72 5.25 -12.59 3.30
N GLN A 73 4.36 -13.33 3.98
CA GLN A 73 2.91 -13.27 3.78
C GLN A 73 2.38 -11.83 3.95
N SER A 74 2.79 -11.15 5.02
CA SER A 74 2.30 -9.79 5.31
C SER A 74 2.74 -8.74 4.29
N LEU A 75 3.91 -8.93 3.65
CA LEU A 75 4.36 -8.09 2.53
C LEU A 75 3.45 -8.27 1.31
N VAL A 76 3.15 -9.52 0.93
CA VAL A 76 2.24 -9.81 -0.20
C VAL A 76 0.85 -9.24 0.07
N GLN A 77 0.34 -9.40 1.29
CA GLN A 77 -0.96 -8.82 1.69
C GLN A 77 -0.94 -7.29 1.62
N THR A 78 0.16 -6.65 2.03
CA THR A 78 0.30 -5.18 1.93
C THR A 78 0.30 -4.72 0.47
N ALA A 79 1.07 -5.38 -0.40
CA ALA A 79 1.10 -5.05 -1.82
C ALA A 79 -0.27 -5.24 -2.49
N ARG A 80 -1.05 -6.25 -2.06
CA ARG A 80 -2.44 -6.42 -2.50
C ARG A 80 -3.34 -5.28 -2.04
N ALA A 81 -3.19 -4.86 -0.78
CA ALA A 81 -3.99 -3.81 -0.19
C ALA A 81 -3.76 -2.44 -0.85
N PHE A 82 -2.62 -2.20 -1.50
CA PHE A 82 -2.40 -0.96 -2.25
C PHE A 82 -3.49 -0.73 -3.31
N ALA A 83 -3.87 -1.76 -4.07
CA ALA A 83 -4.92 -1.64 -5.07
C ALA A 83 -6.27 -1.21 -4.47
N ASP A 84 -6.65 -1.77 -3.32
CA ASP A 84 -7.87 -1.42 -2.59
C ASP A 84 -7.83 0.01 -2.03
N LEU A 85 -6.62 0.53 -1.80
CA LEU A 85 -6.36 1.90 -1.36
C LEU A 85 -6.15 2.88 -2.51
N GLY A 86 -6.33 2.43 -3.76
CA GLY A 86 -6.12 3.26 -4.94
C GLY A 86 -4.65 3.57 -5.20
N VAL A 87 -3.71 2.67 -4.88
CA VAL A 87 -2.28 2.84 -5.11
C VAL A 87 -1.70 1.69 -5.94
N VAL A 88 -0.79 2.05 -6.85
CA VAL A 88 0.19 1.13 -7.43
C VAL A 88 1.59 1.65 -7.10
N HIS A 89 2.50 0.74 -6.74
CA HIS A 89 3.85 1.11 -6.34
C HIS A 89 4.76 1.36 -7.55
N THR A 90 4.60 0.58 -8.63
CA THR A 90 5.30 0.67 -9.93
C THR A 90 6.82 0.39 -9.93
N ASP A 91 7.52 0.67 -8.83
CA ASP A 91 8.95 0.35 -8.66
C ASP A 91 9.22 -0.63 -7.49
N LEU A 92 8.44 -1.71 -7.41
CA LEU A 92 8.79 -2.79 -6.48
C LEU A 92 10.03 -3.52 -6.98
N ASN A 93 11.13 -3.37 -6.24
CA ASN A 93 12.39 -4.06 -6.48
C ASN A 93 12.98 -4.58 -5.15
N LEU A 94 14.03 -5.40 -5.22
CA LEU A 94 14.62 -6.04 -4.03
C LEU A 94 15.21 -5.03 -3.02
N GLY A 95 15.58 -3.83 -3.47
CA GLY A 95 16.09 -2.75 -2.63
C GLY A 95 14.99 -2.01 -1.86
N ASN A 96 13.76 -2.04 -2.37
CA ASN A 96 12.61 -1.31 -1.82
C ASN A 96 11.79 -2.14 -0.81
N ILE A 97 12.30 -3.32 -0.43
CA ILE A 97 11.74 -4.19 0.61
C ILE A 97 12.75 -4.30 1.73
N LEU A 98 12.39 -3.87 2.94
CA LEU A 98 13.24 -3.87 4.12
C LEU A 98 12.75 -4.86 5.18
N PHE A 99 13.70 -5.50 5.85
CA PHE A 99 13.49 -6.35 7.02
C PHE A 99 14.19 -5.76 8.24
N VAL A 100 13.46 -5.64 9.35
CA VAL A 100 13.85 -4.85 10.52
C VAL A 100 13.61 -5.62 11.81
N PRO A 101 14.63 -5.77 12.68
CA PRO A 101 16.07 -5.67 12.37
C PRO A 101 16.49 -6.73 11.35
N GLY A 102 17.50 -6.48 10.53
CA GLY A 102 17.88 -7.38 9.44
C GLY A 102 18.49 -8.72 9.87
N THR A 103 18.91 -8.87 11.13
CA THR A 103 19.48 -10.13 11.67
C THR A 103 18.43 -11.06 12.27
N ARG A 104 17.34 -10.51 12.78
CA ARG A 104 16.18 -11.25 13.30
C ARG A 104 14.92 -10.42 13.07
N PRO A 105 14.44 -10.36 11.82
CA PRO A 105 13.33 -9.50 11.44
C PRO A 105 12.08 -9.77 12.27
N THR A 106 11.50 -8.71 12.83
CA THR A 106 10.17 -8.73 13.45
C THR A 106 9.17 -7.88 12.67
N ARG A 107 9.66 -7.12 11.69
CA ARG A 107 8.88 -6.31 10.77
C ARG A 107 9.50 -6.39 9.37
N ALA A 108 8.64 -6.37 8.37
CA ALA A 108 9.00 -6.19 6.98
C ALA A 108 8.26 -4.96 6.44
N ILE A 109 8.86 -4.20 5.53
CA ILE A 109 8.40 -2.88 5.11
C ILE A 109 8.67 -2.68 3.61
N ILE A 110 7.70 -2.10 2.90
CA ILE A 110 7.82 -1.60 1.53
C ILE A 110 8.13 -0.10 1.61
N ILE A 111 9.14 0.36 0.88
CA ILE A 111 9.58 1.76 0.84
C ILE A 111 9.67 2.27 -0.60
N ASP A 112 9.97 3.57 -0.73
CA ASP A 112 10.25 4.24 -2.00
C ASP A 112 9.05 4.30 -2.97
N PHE A 113 8.06 5.09 -2.56
CA PHE A 113 6.86 5.37 -3.34
C PHE A 113 7.06 6.53 -4.34
N ALA A 114 8.30 6.90 -4.69
CA ALA A 114 8.57 8.07 -5.53
C ALA A 114 7.95 7.95 -6.93
N GLU A 115 7.87 6.72 -7.45
CA GLU A 115 7.29 6.37 -8.76
C GLU A 115 5.84 5.85 -8.67
N SER A 116 5.24 5.87 -7.48
CA SER A 116 3.89 5.34 -7.29
C SER A 116 2.82 6.11 -8.07
N GLY A 117 1.78 5.39 -8.49
CA GLY A 117 0.56 5.93 -9.07
C GLY A 117 -0.58 5.87 -8.06
N VAL A 118 -1.48 6.85 -8.10
CA VAL A 118 -2.69 6.90 -7.27
C VAL A 118 -3.90 6.97 -8.20
N ARG A 119 -4.96 6.24 -7.84
CA ARG A 119 -6.25 6.29 -8.53
C ARG A 119 -6.86 7.69 -8.38
N GLU A 120 -7.24 8.29 -9.49
CA GLU A 120 -7.91 9.58 -9.57
C GLU A 120 -9.36 9.37 -10.04
N ASP A 121 -9.61 9.52 -11.34
CA ASP A 121 -10.93 9.45 -11.96
C ASP A 121 -11.18 8.15 -12.75
N GLU A 122 -10.23 7.20 -12.70
CA GLU A 122 -10.39 5.91 -13.36
C GLU A 122 -11.57 5.13 -12.77
N ASP A 123 -12.39 4.56 -13.65
CA ASP A 123 -13.43 3.62 -13.23
C ASP A 123 -12.83 2.29 -12.72
N ASP A 124 -13.68 1.40 -12.19
CA ASP A 124 -13.20 0.16 -11.58
C ASP A 124 -12.53 -0.78 -12.59
N GLU A 125 -12.92 -0.72 -13.87
CA GLU A 125 -12.34 -1.56 -14.92
C GLU A 125 -10.97 -1.03 -15.35
N GLU A 126 -10.87 0.28 -15.59
CA GLU A 126 -9.60 0.95 -15.91
C GLU A 126 -8.60 0.80 -14.75
N TRP A 127 -9.04 1.05 -13.51
CA TRP A 127 -8.19 0.84 -12.33
C TRP A 127 -7.71 -0.60 -12.22
N LEU A 128 -8.58 -1.58 -12.48
CA LEU A 128 -8.19 -2.98 -12.47
C LEU A 128 -7.14 -3.29 -13.54
N ARG A 129 -7.25 -2.72 -14.74
CA ARG A 129 -6.24 -2.87 -15.79
C ARG A 129 -4.89 -2.30 -15.34
N ILE A 130 -4.89 -1.12 -14.71
CA ILE A 130 -3.67 -0.48 -14.17
C ILE A 130 -3.02 -1.36 -13.10
N VAL A 131 -3.79 -1.84 -12.12
CA VAL A 131 -3.30 -2.72 -11.05
C VAL A 131 -2.73 -4.01 -11.63
N THR A 132 -3.43 -4.60 -12.61
CA THR A 132 -3.01 -5.84 -13.26
C THR A 132 -1.72 -5.65 -14.06
N PHE A 133 -1.61 -4.53 -14.79
CA PHE A 133 -0.44 -4.20 -15.61
C PHE A 133 0.81 -3.97 -14.78
N ASN A 134 0.71 -3.22 -13.66
CA ASN A 134 1.86 -2.96 -12.78
C ASN A 134 2.35 -4.22 -12.06
N TYR A 135 1.46 -5.20 -11.83
CA TYR A 135 1.82 -6.54 -11.38
C TYR A 135 2.52 -6.60 -9.99
N ASP A 136 2.39 -5.55 -9.18
CA ASP A 136 3.13 -5.34 -7.92
C ASP A 136 3.07 -6.55 -6.97
N ALA A 137 1.86 -6.97 -6.59
CA ALA A 137 1.68 -8.08 -5.65
C ALA A 137 2.15 -9.43 -6.20
N VAL A 138 1.98 -9.64 -7.50
CA VAL A 138 2.38 -10.91 -8.14
C VAL A 138 3.89 -10.98 -8.31
N TRP A 139 4.51 -9.86 -8.71
CA TRP A 139 5.95 -9.71 -8.74
C TRP A 139 6.54 -9.94 -7.34
N LEU A 140 6.01 -9.29 -6.31
CA LEU A 140 6.52 -9.38 -4.94
C LEU A 140 6.44 -10.82 -4.40
N LYS A 141 5.28 -11.49 -4.56
CA LYS A 141 5.12 -12.91 -4.21
C LYS A 141 6.19 -13.77 -4.87
N LYS A 142 6.40 -13.59 -6.17
CA LYS A 142 7.38 -14.36 -6.96
C LYS A 142 8.81 -14.12 -6.48
N GLN A 143 9.18 -12.89 -6.17
CA GLN A 143 10.52 -12.58 -5.66
C GLN A 143 10.75 -13.11 -4.25
N LEU A 144 9.77 -12.94 -3.34
CA LEU A 144 9.87 -13.48 -1.98
C LEU A 144 10.04 -15.01 -2.01
N SER A 145 9.25 -15.73 -2.82
CA SER A 145 9.41 -17.18 -2.95
C SER A 145 10.77 -17.60 -3.51
N ARG A 146 11.31 -16.84 -4.47
CA ARG A 146 12.61 -17.14 -5.10
C ARG A 146 13.78 -16.83 -4.18
N THR A 147 13.78 -15.65 -3.57
CA THR A 147 14.91 -15.16 -2.77
C THR A 147 14.96 -15.83 -1.40
N LEU A 148 13.78 -16.09 -0.79
CA LEU A 148 13.71 -16.64 0.56
C LEU A 148 13.54 -18.17 0.59
N GLY A 149 13.24 -18.80 -0.54
CA GLY A 149 12.91 -20.23 -0.59
C GLY A 149 11.60 -20.59 0.11
N ILE A 150 10.69 -19.61 0.25
CA ILE A 150 9.42 -19.76 0.97
C ILE A 150 8.29 -20.06 -0.02
N ASP A 151 7.51 -21.11 0.24
CA ASP A 151 6.29 -21.37 -0.53
C ASP A 151 5.21 -20.36 -0.14
N LEU A 152 4.79 -19.52 -1.11
CA LEU A 152 3.68 -18.57 -0.98
C LEU A 152 2.54 -18.91 -1.94
N SER A 153 2.56 -20.10 -2.56
CA SER A 153 1.61 -20.52 -3.60
C SER A 153 0.16 -20.38 -3.16
N PHE A 154 -0.14 -20.67 -1.89
CA PHE A 154 -1.46 -20.58 -1.27
C PHE A 154 -2.02 -19.14 -1.16
N ILE A 155 -1.18 -18.10 -1.29
CA ILE A 155 -1.67 -16.71 -1.31
C ILE A 155 -2.17 -16.39 -2.71
N ASP A 156 -3.48 -16.23 -2.86
CA ASP A 156 -4.02 -15.69 -4.10
C ASP A 156 -3.56 -14.24 -4.27
N VAL A 157 -3.01 -13.89 -5.42
CA VAL A 157 -2.60 -12.53 -5.80
C VAL A 157 -3.23 -12.14 -7.14
N THR A 158 -4.13 -12.97 -7.65
CA THR A 158 -4.92 -12.63 -8.83
C THR A 158 -5.98 -11.62 -8.40
N TYR A 159 -6.01 -10.49 -9.08
CA TYR A 159 -7.09 -9.52 -8.94
C TYR A 159 -8.25 -9.98 -9.80
N TRP A 160 -9.44 -10.07 -9.20
CA TRP A 160 -10.72 -10.39 -9.83
C TRP A 160 -10.65 -11.40 -10.98
N ARG A 161 -10.63 -12.70 -10.64
CA ARG A 161 -10.73 -13.82 -11.59
C ARG A 161 -11.90 -13.69 -12.58
N ASP A 162 -12.91 -12.89 -12.25
CA ASP A 162 -14.14 -12.75 -13.02
C ASP A 162 -14.09 -11.66 -14.11
N TYR A 163 -13.05 -10.81 -14.15
CA TYR A 163 -12.94 -9.71 -15.13
C TYR A 163 -12.08 -10.06 -16.37
N GLN A 164 -11.38 -11.19 -16.38
CA GLN A 164 -10.40 -11.53 -17.43
C GLN A 164 -10.99 -12.04 -18.76
N SER A 165 -12.29 -11.91 -19.02
CA SER A 165 -12.91 -12.41 -20.26
C SER A 165 -12.98 -11.41 -21.42
N GLY A 166 -12.21 -10.32 -21.44
CA GLY A 166 -12.21 -9.41 -22.59
C GLY A 166 -11.13 -8.35 -22.61
N ALA A 167 -10.53 -8.19 -23.80
CA ALA A 167 -9.69 -7.08 -24.26
C ALA A 167 -8.19 -7.10 -23.86
N SER A 168 -7.38 -7.68 -24.74
CA SER A 168 -6.01 -7.23 -24.99
C SER A 168 -6.04 -6.10 -26.03
N GLU A 169 -5.93 -4.86 -25.59
CA GLU A 169 -5.47 -3.76 -26.45
C GLU A 169 -4.22 -3.14 -25.83
N GLU A 170 -3.25 -2.86 -26.70
CA GLU A 170 -1.93 -2.34 -26.38
C GLU A 170 -2.07 -0.83 -26.08
N ILE A 171 -2.26 -0.48 -24.80
CA ILE A 171 -2.42 0.93 -24.41
C ILE A 171 -1.07 1.55 -24.08
N THR A 172 -0.66 2.50 -24.91
CA THR A 172 0.40 3.47 -24.60
C THR A 172 -0.18 4.58 -23.71
N MET A 173 -0.20 4.38 -22.39
CA MET A 173 -0.64 5.42 -21.45
C MET A 173 0.54 6.30 -21.01
N SER A 174 0.47 7.60 -21.29
CA SER A 174 1.38 8.58 -20.71
C SER A 174 0.92 8.90 -19.28
N TRP A 175 1.52 8.28 -18.28
CA TRP A 175 1.19 8.55 -16.87
C TRP A 175 1.85 9.85 -16.40
N ARG A 176 1.08 10.69 -15.69
CA ARG A 176 1.63 11.82 -14.94
C ARG A 176 2.08 11.33 -13.56
N ILE A 177 3.37 11.04 -13.43
CA ILE A 177 4.01 10.84 -12.11
C ILE A 177 3.83 12.14 -11.31
N ARG A 178 3.08 12.10 -10.20
CA ARG A 178 2.89 13.23 -9.29
C ARG A 178 3.05 12.79 -7.84
N THR A 179 4.28 12.76 -7.34
CA THR A 179 4.58 12.71 -5.90
C THR A 179 4.77 14.15 -5.38
N PRO A 180 4.02 14.59 -4.34
CA PRO A 180 4.22 14.09 -2.97
C PRO A 180 3.01 14.17 -2.01
N THR A 181 1.81 14.57 -2.44
CA THR A 181 0.75 14.98 -1.50
C THR A 181 -0.07 13.81 -0.95
N LEU A 182 0.05 12.62 -1.55
CA LEU A 182 -0.90 11.52 -1.37
C LEU A 182 -0.44 10.44 -0.39
N LEU A 183 0.81 10.52 0.12
CA LEU A 183 1.21 9.74 1.29
C LEU A 183 0.25 9.96 2.48
N HIS A 184 -0.37 11.14 2.57
CA HIS A 184 -1.37 11.48 3.59
C HIS A 184 -2.65 10.64 3.48
N GLN A 185 -3.09 10.28 2.28
CA GLN A 185 -4.33 9.51 2.08
C GLN A 185 -4.13 8.03 2.43
N CYS A 186 -2.95 7.47 2.17
CA CYS A 186 -2.66 6.06 2.47
C CYS A 186 -2.16 5.83 3.91
N LEU A 187 -1.55 6.84 4.54
CA LEU A 187 -0.99 6.69 5.90
C LEU A 187 -1.96 7.02 7.03
N GLY A 188 -3.15 7.54 6.70
CA GLY A 188 -4.15 7.91 7.68
C GLY A 188 -3.73 9.13 8.51
N ASP A 189 -4.65 10.07 8.68
CA ASP A 189 -4.51 11.16 9.64
C ASP A 189 -4.46 10.58 11.07
N TYR A 190 -3.29 10.15 11.54
CA TYR A 190 -3.03 10.06 12.98
C TYR A 190 -2.84 11.49 13.50
N ARG A 191 -3.94 12.24 13.56
CA ARG A 191 -4.03 13.43 14.42
C ARG A 191 -3.81 12.94 15.85
N THR A 192 -2.60 13.11 16.34
CA THR A 192 -2.38 13.21 17.78
C THR A 192 -2.85 14.60 18.16
N GLU A 193 -4.01 14.68 18.81
CA GLU A 193 -4.33 15.85 19.61
C GLU A 193 -3.24 15.96 20.68
N VAL A 194 -2.47 17.04 20.62
CA VAL A 194 -1.59 17.52 21.70
C VAL A 194 -2.21 18.80 22.23
#